data_AF-A0A3C1T3A3-F1
#
_entry.id   AF-A0A3C1T3A3-F1
#
_cell.length_a   1.000
_cell.length_b   1.000
_cell.length_c   1.000
_cell.angle_alpha   90.00
_cell.angle_beta   90.00
_cell.angle_gamma   90.00
#
_symmetry.space_group_name_H-M   'P 1'
#
loop_
_entity.id
_entity.type
_entity.pdbx_description
1 polymer ?
#
loop_
_entity_poly.entity_id
_entity_poly.type
_entity_poly.pdbx_seq_one_letter_code
_entity_poly.pdbx_strand_id
1 'polypeptide(L)'
;MKLRGCENGINSNALNRAIVMHGADYVSERFIRQNGYLGRSYGCPAVPLEQTKKIIDAIKNGSCMFLYYPSKKYFSRSTILNS
;
A
#
# COMPACT_ATOMS: atom_id res chain seq x y z
N MET A 1 -3.40 5.79 7.95
CA MET A 1 -4.60 4.92 7.83
C MET A 1 -4.17 3.46 7.95
N LYS A 2 -4.79 2.65 8.81
CA LYS A 2 -4.46 1.21 8.94
C LYS A 2 -5.17 0.40 7.87
N LEU A 3 -4.50 -0.64 7.36
CA LEU A 3 -5.06 -1.53 6.35
C LEU A 3 -5.54 -2.84 6.99
N ARG A 4 -6.72 -3.30 6.56
CA ARG A 4 -7.26 -4.62 6.90
C ARG A 4 -7.14 -5.50 5.66
N GLY A 5 -6.61 -6.71 5.83
CA GLY A 5 -6.57 -7.70 4.74
C GLY A 5 -7.96 -8.23 4.41
N CYS A 6 -8.20 -8.50 3.13
CA CYS A 6 -9.47 -9.01 2.60
C CYS A 6 -9.42 -10.51 2.26
N GLU A 7 -8.23 -11.12 2.18
CA GLU A 7 -8.04 -12.50 1.75
C GLU A 7 -7.23 -13.31 2.78
N ASN A 8 -7.86 -14.37 3.29
CA ASN A 8 -7.27 -15.28 4.26
C ASN A 8 -6.07 -16.02 3.66
N GLY A 9 -4.96 -16.08 4.41
CA GLY A 9 -3.71 -16.72 3.95
C GLY A 9 -2.93 -15.96 2.88
N ILE A 10 -3.42 -14.81 2.39
CA ILE A 10 -2.71 -13.93 1.46
C ILE A 10 -2.31 -12.62 2.16
N ASN A 11 -3.30 -11.83 2.60
CA ASN A 11 -3.06 -10.54 3.25
C ASN A 11 -3.75 -10.39 4.63
N SER A 12 -4.38 -11.45 5.15
CA SER A 12 -5.01 -11.50 6.49
C SER A 12 -4.22 -10.86 7.64
N ASN A 13 -2.88 -10.93 7.63
CA ASN A 13 -2.04 -10.37 8.69
C ASN A 13 -1.73 -8.86 8.54
N ALA A 14 -2.28 -8.16 7.53
CA ALA A 14 -1.93 -6.76 7.26
C ALA A 14 -2.15 -5.83 8.48
N LEU A 15 -3.27 -6.00 9.18
CA LEU A 15 -3.59 -5.19 10.37
C LEU A 15 -2.66 -5.50 11.55
N ASN A 16 -2.42 -6.79 11.82
CA ASN A 16 -1.53 -7.26 12.90
C ASN A 16 -0.08 -6.84 12.67
N ARG A 17 0.35 -6.77 11.41
CA ARG A 17 1.67 -6.26 11.00
C ARG A 17 1.77 -4.74 10.97
N ALA A 18 0.74 -4.04 11.42
CA ALA A 18 0.66 -2.58 11.41
C ALA A 18 0.95 -1.96 10.03
N ILE A 19 0.49 -2.61 8.95
CA ILE A 19 0.63 -2.03 7.60
C ILE A 19 -0.32 -0.83 7.50
N VAL A 20 0.24 0.33 7.14
CA VAL A 20 -0.47 1.60 7.06
C VAL A 20 -0.15 2.35 5.78
N MET A 21 -1.06 3.19 5.34
CA MET A 21 -0.72 4.30 4.43
C MET A 21 -0.21 5.48 5.25
N HIS A 22 0.95 6.01 4.86
CA HIS A 22 1.61 7.15 5.51
C HIS A 22 2.33 8.07 4.50
N GLY A 23 2.66 9.27 4.96
CA GLY A 23 3.54 10.18 4.24
C GLY A 23 5.01 9.87 4.48
N ALA A 24 5.86 10.09 3.50
CA ALA A 24 7.30 9.94 3.66
C ALA A 24 8.09 11.00 2.89
N ASP A 25 9.18 11.46 3.48
CA ASP A 25 10.13 12.42 2.91
C ASP A 25 10.84 11.88 1.66
N TYR A 26 11.08 10.56 1.64
CA TYR A 26 11.64 9.84 0.51
C TYR A 26 10.68 9.65 -0.67
N VAL A 27 9.42 10.08 -0.52
CA VAL A 27 8.45 10.17 -1.61
C VAL A 27 8.35 11.63 -2.06
N SER A 28 9.43 12.14 -2.65
CA SER A 28 9.52 13.53 -3.09
C SER A 28 10.44 13.71 -4.30
N GLU A 29 10.18 14.75 -5.08
CA GLU A 29 11.04 15.17 -6.20
C GLU A 29 12.47 15.51 -5.77
N ARG A 30 12.63 16.07 -4.56
CA ARG A 30 13.95 16.32 -3.99
C ARG A 30 14.72 15.01 -3.80
N PHE A 31 14.08 13.99 -3.23
CA PHE A 31 14.70 12.69 -3.03
C PHE A 31 15.10 12.04 -4.36
N ILE A 32 14.22 12.10 -5.37
CA ILE A 32 14.50 11.58 -6.71
C ILE A 32 15.71 12.29 -7.33
N ARG A 33 15.77 13.62 -7.30
CA ARG A 33 16.91 14.38 -7.84
C ARG A 33 18.24 14.04 -7.15
N GLN A 34 18.20 13.72 -5.86
CA GLN A 34 19.40 13.38 -5.08
C GLN A 34 19.86 11.93 -5.25
N ASN A 35 18.93 10.99 -5.40
CA ASN A 35 19.24 9.55 -5.36
C ASN A 35 19.08 8.84 -6.73
N GLY A 36 18.43 9.48 -7.69
CA GLY A 36 18.11 8.91 -9.00
C GLY A 36 16.90 7.96 -9.02
N TYR A 37 16.22 7.76 -7.88
CA TYR A 37 15.04 6.91 -7.76
C TYR A 37 14.11 7.37 -6.64
N LEU A 38 12.85 6.93 -6.67
CA LEU A 38 11.89 7.16 -5.59
C LEU A 38 12.17 6.21 -4.42
N GLY A 39 12.16 6.74 -3.19
CA GLY A 39 12.38 5.91 -2.00
C GLY A 39 11.35 4.79 -1.84
N ARG A 40 11.74 3.73 -1.13
CA ARG A 40 10.93 2.52 -0.95
C ARG A 40 10.66 2.28 0.53
N SER A 41 9.42 1.93 0.84
CA SER A 41 9.07 1.39 2.15
C SER A 41 9.33 -0.11 2.22
N TYR A 42 9.24 -0.69 3.42
CA TYR A 42 9.26 -2.14 3.63
C TYR A 42 7.89 -2.82 3.48
N GLY A 43 6.93 -2.14 2.83
CA GLY A 43 5.61 -2.70 2.50
C GLY A 43 4.42 -1.75 2.74
N CYS A 44 4.60 -0.69 3.53
CA CYS A 44 3.56 0.32 3.74
C CYS A 44 3.40 1.21 2.48
N PRO A 45 2.17 1.49 2.02
CA PRO A 45 1.97 2.51 1.00
C PRO A 45 2.47 3.87 1.50
N ALA A 46 3.52 4.39 0.86
CA ALA A 46 4.10 5.69 1.16
C ALA A 46 3.69 6.69 0.08
N VAL A 47 3.19 7.86 0.51
CA VAL A 47 2.76 8.96 -0.38
C VAL A 47 3.52 10.25 -0.02
N PRO A 48 3.47 11.31 -0.85
CA PRO A 48 4.09 12.58 -0.49
C PRO A 48 3.50 13.16 0.80
N LEU A 49 4.36 13.72 1.65
CA LEU A 49 3.99 14.24 2.97
C LEU A 49 2.89 15.30 2.86
N GLU A 50 3.02 16.24 1.94
CA GLU A 50 2.07 17.35 1.76
C GLU A 50 0.69 16.90 1.25
N GLN A 51 0.61 15.74 0.60
CA GLN A 51 -0.63 15.18 0.05
C GLN A 51 -1.28 14.14 0.97
N THR A 52 -0.58 13.69 2.00
CA THR A 52 -0.95 12.54 2.82
C THR A 52 -2.36 12.64 3.40
N LYS A 53 -2.69 13.79 4.01
CA LYS A 53 -4.02 14.00 4.61
C LYS A 53 -5.13 13.94 3.57
N LYS A 54 -4.96 14.66 2.45
CA LYS A 54 -5.95 14.73 1.37
C LYS A 54 -6.21 13.35 0.76
N ILE A 55 -5.16 12.58 0.50
CA ILE A 55 -5.29 11.22 -0.05
C ILE A 55 -6.01 10.31 0.94
N ILE A 56 -5.55 10.28 2.20
CA ILE A 56 -6.16 9.42 3.23
C ILE A 56 -7.63 9.78 3.46
N ASP A 57 -7.95 11.06 3.56
CA ASP A 57 -9.33 11.51 3.80
C ASP A 57 -10.26 11.15 2.64
N ALA A 58 -9.76 11.13 1.40
CA ALA A 58 -10.53 10.75 0.23
C ALA A 58 -10.86 9.25 0.16
N ILE A 59 -10.02 8.37 0.73
CA ILE A 59 -10.14 6.91 0.55
C ILE A 59 -10.43 6.14 1.85
N LYS A 60 -10.27 6.76 3.02
CA LYS A 60 -10.57 6.10 4.29
C LYS A 60 -12.05 5.75 4.36
N ASN A 61 -12.38 4.66 5.05
CA ASN A 61 -13.76 4.26 5.38
C ASN A 61 -14.67 3.96 4.18
N GLY A 62 -14.18 3.25 3.16
CA GLY A 62 -15.06 2.78 2.07
C GLY A 62 -14.35 2.35 0.81
N SER A 63 -13.08 2.72 0.64
CA SER A 63 -12.28 2.28 -0.50
C SER A 63 -11.57 0.95 -0.24
N CYS A 64 -11.37 0.19 -1.31
CA CYS A 64 -10.48 -0.96 -1.35
C CYS A 64 -9.21 -0.59 -2.10
N MET A 65 -8.05 -1.07 -1.63
CA MET A 65 -6.78 -0.89 -2.31
C MET A 65 -6.31 -2.23 -2.84
N PHE A 66 -6.10 -2.30 -4.16
CA PHE A 66 -5.57 -3.48 -4.84
C PHE A 66 -4.08 -3.29 -5.13
N LEU A 67 -3.22 -4.09 -4.48
CA LEU A 67 -1.77 -4.08 -4.69
C LEU A 67 -1.39 -5.26 -5.59
N TYR A 68 -1.06 -4.97 -6.84
CA TYR A 68 -0.81 -5.98 -7.86
C TYR A 68 0.66 -6.38 -7.96
N TYR A 69 0.89 -7.68 -8.09
CA TYR A 69 2.13 -8.27 -8.56
C TYR A 69 1.79 -9.54 -9.35
N PRO A 70 2.45 -9.84 -10.51
CA PRO A 70 2.13 -10.98 -11.37
C PRO A 70 2.58 -12.33 -10.77
N SER A 71 2.03 -12.68 -9.60
CA SER A 71 2.32 -13.93 -8.90
C SER A 71 1.38 -15.03 -9.37
N LYS A 72 1.93 -16.09 -9.98
CA LYS A 72 1.19 -17.32 -10.29
C LYS A 72 0.48 -17.90 -9.06
N LYS A 73 1.11 -17.80 -7.88
CA LYS A 73 0.54 -18.25 -6.60
C LYS A 73 -0.66 -17.40 -6.18
N TYR A 74 -0.64 -16.09 -6.47
CA TYR A 74 -1.79 -15.23 -6.20
C TYR A 74 -2.95 -15.59 -7.12
N PHE A 75 -2.68 -15.71 -8.42
CA PHE A 75 -3.70 -16.07 -9.41
C PHE A 75 -4.39 -17.40 -9.11
N SER A 76 -3.66 -18.43 -8.66
CA SER A 76 -4.27 -19.74 -8.38
C SER A 76 -4.95 -19.86 -7.01
N ARG A 77 -4.68 -18.96 -6.05
CA ARG A 77 -5.16 -19.09 -4.66
C ARG A 77 -6.10 -17.97 -4.22
N SER A 78 -6.16 -16.87 -4.95
CA SER A 78 -7.03 -15.75 -4.61
C SER A 78 -8.48 -16.18 -4.73
N THR A 79 -9.26 -16.00 -3.67
CA THR A 79 -10.70 -16.22 -3.74
C THR A 79 -11.34 -15.09 -4.54
N ILE A 80 -10.83 -13.86 -4.45
CA ILE A 80 -11.37 -12.70 -5.18
C ILE A 80 -11.25 -12.88 -6.70
N LEU A 81 -10.13 -13.41 -7.20
CA LEU A 81 -9.93 -13.61 -8.65
C LEU A 81 -10.59 -14.87 -9.21
N ASN A 82 -10.90 -15.85 -8.36
CA ASN A 82 -11.51 -17.13 -8.75
C ASN A 82 -12.91 -17.30 -8.14
N SER A 83 -13.60 -16.20 -7.85
CA SER A 83 -14.99 -16.18 -7.39
C SER A 83 -15.98 -16.48 -8.51
#